data_AF-A0AAV5ZZ50-F1
#
_entry.id   AF-A0AAV5ZZ50-F1
#
_cell.length_a   1.000
_cell.length_b   1.000
_cell.length_c   1.000
_cell.angle_alpha   90.00
_cell.angle_beta   90.00
_cell.angle_gamma   90.00
#
_symmetry.space_group_name_H-M   'P 1'
#
loop_
_entity.id
_entity.type
_entity.pdbx_description
1 polymer ?
#
loop_
_entity_poly.entity_id
_entity_poly.type
_entity_poly.pdbx_seq_one_letter_code
_entity_poly.pdbx_strand_id
1 'polypeptide(L)'
;MAIVLTAMSPAFAQQQFNWQQAKGSQLRVMLNKHPWQGAIEPHLKEFEALTGVKLVTEVYPEDQFRAKVLVELTSGASSIDVFMSMPAQEG
;
A
#
# COMPACT_ATOMS: atom_id res chain seq x y z
N MET A 1 -6.46 37.77 -45.22
CA MET A 1 -6.64 36.42 -44.66
C MET A 1 -5.40 36.05 -43.88
N ALA A 2 -5.44 36.16 -42.55
CA ALA A 2 -4.39 35.65 -41.68
C ALA A 2 -4.92 34.38 -41.02
N ILE A 3 -4.30 33.24 -41.34
CA ILE A 3 -4.61 31.97 -40.69
C ILE A 3 -3.98 32.03 -39.31
N VAL A 4 -4.80 32.27 -38.29
CA VAL A 4 -4.41 32.09 -36.90
C VAL A 4 -4.41 30.59 -36.64
N LEU A 5 -3.22 30.02 -36.52
CA LEU A 5 -3.03 28.65 -36.06
C LEU A 5 -3.28 28.63 -34.54
N THR A 6 -4.53 28.40 -34.14
CA THR A 6 -4.87 28.15 -32.73
C THR A 6 -4.15 26.90 -32.27
N ALA A 7 -3.24 27.08 -31.31
CA ALA A 7 -2.48 26.02 -30.67
C ALA A 7 -3.42 24.91 -30.16
N MET A 8 -3.08 23.67 -30.49
CA MET A 8 -3.72 22.48 -29.93
C MET A 8 -3.52 22.51 -28.41
N SER A 9 -4.61 22.70 -27.66
CA SER A 9 -4.59 22.55 -26.20
C SER A 9 -4.17 21.11 -25.85
N PRO A 10 -3.14 20.89 -25.03
CA PRO A 10 -2.82 19.56 -24.53
C PRO A 10 -3.77 19.26 -23.38
N ALA A 11 -5.05 19.03 -23.67
CA ALA A 11 -6.05 18.61 -22.67
C ALA A 11 -5.82 17.16 -22.17
N PHE A 12 -4.71 16.54 -22.59
CA PHE A 12 -4.22 15.24 -22.12
C PHE A 12 -2.71 15.30 -21.87
N ALA A 13 -2.22 16.35 -21.21
CA ALA A 13 -0.98 16.19 -20.47
C ALA A 13 -1.25 15.06 -19.46
N GLN A 14 -0.74 13.86 -19.73
CA GLN A 14 -0.80 12.70 -18.86
C GLN A 14 -0.38 13.17 -17.47
N GLN A 15 -1.33 13.34 -16.55
CA GLN A 15 -1.07 13.89 -15.23
C GLN A 15 -0.04 12.96 -14.59
N GLN A 16 1.20 13.45 -14.44
CA GLN A 16 2.30 12.60 -14.01
C GLN A 16 1.97 12.04 -12.63
N PHE A 17 2.11 10.71 -12.48
CA PHE A 17 1.76 10.05 -11.22
C PHE A 17 2.60 10.64 -10.07
N ASN A 18 1.91 11.20 -9.06
CA ASN A 18 2.57 11.76 -7.89
C ASN A 18 2.87 10.66 -6.87
N TRP A 19 4.07 10.09 -6.98
CA TRP A 19 4.56 9.06 -6.04
C TRP A 19 4.53 9.53 -4.58
N GLN A 20 4.74 10.82 -4.30
CA GLN A 20 4.83 11.38 -2.94
C GLN A 20 3.51 11.95 -2.42
N GLN A 21 2.37 11.66 -3.04
CA GLN A 21 1.07 12.20 -2.62
C GLN A 21 0.69 11.88 -1.16
N ALA A 22 1.20 10.79 -0.59
CA ALA A 22 0.94 10.34 0.78
C ALA A 22 2.16 10.50 1.71
N LYS A 23 3.16 11.29 1.31
CA LYS A 23 4.41 11.48 2.06
C LYS A 23 4.13 11.92 3.50
N GLY A 24 4.84 11.30 4.45
CA GLY A 24 4.71 11.58 5.88
C GLY A 24 3.61 10.78 6.58
N SER A 25 2.80 10.02 5.84
CA SER A 25 1.91 9.03 6.44
C SER A 25 2.68 7.81 6.96
N GLN A 26 2.05 7.08 7.86
CA GLN A 26 2.53 5.82 8.39
C GLN A 26 1.43 4.77 8.20
N LEU A 27 1.82 3.58 7.76
CA LEU A 27 0.93 2.43 7.61
C LEU A 27 1.44 1.27 8.46
N ARG A 28 0.55 0.67 9.24
CA ARG A 28 0.81 -0.58 9.95
C ARG A 28 0.38 -1.76 9.09
N VAL A 29 1.35 -2.62 8.78
CA VAL A 29 1.21 -3.72 7.82
C VAL A 29 1.46 -5.04 8.54
N MET A 30 0.43 -5.88 8.66
CA MET A 30 0.55 -7.21 9.27
C MET A 30 0.62 -8.29 8.20
N LEU A 31 1.63 -9.13 8.27
CA LEU A 31 1.85 -10.19 7.30
C LEU A 31 1.99 -11.54 8.00
N ASN A 32 1.46 -12.56 7.36
CA ASN A 32 1.79 -13.92 7.69
C ASN A 32 3.18 -14.28 7.15
N LYS A 33 3.95 -15.07 7.90
CA LYS A 33 5.24 -15.60 7.49
C LYS A 33 5.05 -16.61 6.37
N HIS A 34 5.12 -16.12 5.13
CA HIS A 34 4.81 -16.86 3.91
C HIS A 34 5.90 -16.62 2.85
N PRO A 35 6.17 -17.56 1.92
CA PRO A 35 7.13 -17.33 0.83
C PRO A 35 6.89 -16.04 0.04
N TRP A 36 5.61 -15.68 -0.18
CA TRP A 36 5.25 -14.41 -0.81
C TRP A 36 5.68 -13.19 0.01
N GLN A 37 5.49 -13.22 1.34
CA GLN A 37 5.94 -12.15 2.22
C GLN A 37 7.46 -11.98 2.13
N GLY A 38 8.22 -13.08 2.17
CA GLY A 38 9.68 -13.05 2.04
C GLY A 38 10.15 -12.51 0.68
N ALA A 39 9.35 -12.69 -0.38
CA ALA A 39 9.66 -12.15 -1.70
C ALA A 39 9.48 -10.63 -1.78
N ILE A 40 8.50 -10.05 -1.08
CA ILE A 40 8.23 -8.60 -1.13
C ILE A 40 9.04 -7.80 -0.10
N GLU A 41 9.52 -8.42 0.97
CA GLU A 41 10.21 -7.75 2.09
C GLU A 41 11.39 -6.86 1.66
N PRO A 42 12.26 -7.25 0.70
CA PRO A 42 13.33 -6.38 0.21
C PRO A 42 12.84 -5.09 -0.45
N HIS A 43 11.63 -5.10 -1.03
CA HIS A 43 11.04 -3.99 -1.77
C HIS A 43 10.30 -2.98 -0.88
N LEU A 44 10.04 -3.33 0.39
CA LEU A 44 9.35 -2.41 1.31
C LEU A 44 10.13 -1.11 1.53
N LYS A 45 11.47 -1.17 1.58
CA LYS A 45 12.32 0.01 1.67
C LYS A 45 12.26 0.88 0.41
N GLU A 46 12.16 0.26 -0.76
CA GLU A 46 12.00 0.97 -2.02
C GLU A 46 10.66 1.70 -2.07
N PHE A 47 9.58 1.05 -1.60
CA PHE A 47 8.27 1.68 -1.45
C PHE A 47 8.34 2.92 -0.54
N GLU A 48 8.98 2.81 0.63
CA GLU A 48 9.15 3.96 1.55
C GLU A 48 9.92 5.09 0.88
N ALA A 49 10.98 4.78 0.12
CA ALA A 49 11.82 5.78 -0.55
C ALA A 49 11.07 6.51 -1.68
N LEU A 50 10.29 5.78 -2.48
CA LEU A 50 9.51 6.34 -3.59
C LEU A 50 8.35 7.21 -3.10
N THR A 51 7.65 6.74 -2.06
CA THR A 51 6.38 7.34 -1.63
C THR A 51 6.53 8.31 -0.45
N GLY A 52 7.59 8.18 0.34
CA GLY A 52 7.75 8.88 1.60
C GLY A 52 6.79 8.40 2.70
N VAL A 53 6.08 7.29 2.49
CA VAL A 53 5.27 6.60 3.51
C VAL A 53 6.20 5.80 4.42
N LYS A 54 5.87 5.72 5.71
CA LYS A 54 6.54 4.83 6.67
C LYS A 54 5.74 3.56 6.89
N LEU A 55 6.42 2.41 6.80
CA LEU A 55 5.82 1.11 7.03
C LEU A 55 6.23 0.58 8.41
N VAL A 56 5.24 0.27 9.23
CA VAL A 56 5.41 -0.54 10.44
C VAL A 56 4.99 -1.95 10.10
N THR A 57 5.95 -2.75 9.63
CA THR A 57 5.70 -4.13 9.19
C THR A 57 5.86 -5.11 10.35
N GLU A 58 4.84 -5.93 10.57
CA GLU A 58 4.83 -7.00 11.56
C GLU A 58 4.62 -8.34 10.86
N VAL A 59 5.52 -9.30 11.09
CA VAL A 59 5.44 -10.63 10.47
C VAL A 59 5.23 -11.68 11.56
N TYR A 60 4.16 -12.46 11.44
CA TYR A 60 3.78 -13.47 12.43
C TYR A 60 3.64 -14.87 11.79
N PRO A 61 3.93 -15.96 12.52
CA PRO A 61 3.49 -17.30 12.12
C PRO A 61 1.96 -17.38 12.00
N GLU A 62 1.47 -18.27 11.14
CA GLU A 62 0.05 -18.47 10.77
C GLU A 62 -0.93 -18.34 11.95
N ASP A 63 -0.77 -19.16 12.99
CA ASP A 63 -1.71 -19.21 14.12
C ASP A 63 -1.78 -17.88 14.87
N GLN A 64 -0.63 -17.23 15.06
CA GLN A 64 -0.54 -15.93 15.72
C GLN A 64 -1.10 -14.81 14.84
N PHE A 65 -0.80 -14.86 13.54
CA PHE A 65 -1.32 -13.93 12.55
C PHE A 65 -2.84 -13.92 12.56
N ARG A 66 -3.48 -15.09 12.46
CA ARG A 66 -4.94 -15.22 12.46
C ARG A 66 -5.58 -14.70 13.74
N ALA A 67 -5.04 -15.10 14.88
CA ALA A 67 -5.56 -14.65 16.16
C ALA A 67 -5.48 -13.11 16.28
N LYS A 68 -4.37 -12.51 15.84
CA LYS A 68 -4.18 -11.05 15.87
C LYS A 68 -5.10 -10.32 14.90
N VAL A 69 -5.18 -10.76 13.63
CA VAL A 69 -6.08 -10.13 12.65
C VAL A 69 -7.52 -10.19 13.11
N LEU A 70 -7.98 -11.33 13.64
CA LEU A 70 -9.33 -11.45 14.19
C LEU A 70 -9.57 -10.46 15.33
N VAL A 71 -8.62 -10.33 16.26
CA VAL A 71 -8.72 -9.36 17.37
C VAL A 71 -8.75 -7.93 16.84
N GLU A 72 -7.86 -7.55 15.93
CA GLU A 72 -7.82 -6.20 15.35
C GLU A 72 -9.15 -5.86 14.66
N LEU A 73 -9.68 -6.75 13.83
CA LEU A 73 -10.93 -6.53 13.09
C LEU A 73 -12.18 -6.51 13.98
N THR A 74 -12.19 -7.27 15.08
CA THR A 74 -13.35 -7.34 16.01
C THR A 74 -13.30 -6.31 17.14
N SER A 75 -12.11 -5.81 17.47
CA SER A 75 -11.93 -4.85 18.57
C SER A 75 -12.56 -3.47 18.30
N GLY A 76 -12.86 -3.16 17.04
CA GLY A 76 -13.28 -1.82 16.62
C GLY A 76 -12.14 -0.78 16.66
N ALA A 77 -10.93 -1.18 17.05
CA ALA A 77 -9.75 -0.33 16.97
C ALA A 77 -9.23 -0.35 15.52
N SER A 78 -9.26 0.80 14.83
CA SER A 78 -8.73 0.96 13.47
C SER A 78 -7.20 1.05 13.47
N SER A 79 -6.53 0.12 14.13
CA SER A 79 -5.09 0.19 14.37
C SER A 79 -4.25 -0.59 13.34
N ILE A 80 -4.91 -1.39 12.50
CA ILE A 80 -4.28 -2.11 11.39
C ILE A 80 -4.74 -1.49 10.06
N ASP A 81 -3.78 -1.09 9.20
CA ASP A 81 -4.08 -0.46 7.91
C ASP A 81 -4.08 -1.48 6.77
N VAL A 82 -3.16 -2.45 6.83
CA VAL A 82 -2.98 -3.48 5.80
C VAL A 82 -2.75 -4.82 6.46
N PHE A 83 -3.42 -5.85 5.97
CA PHE A 83 -3.17 -7.24 6.37
C PHE A 83 -3.16 -8.17 5.17
N MET A 84 -2.44 -9.29 5.28
CA MET A 84 -2.48 -10.34 4.27
C MET A 84 -3.83 -11.08 4.33
N SER A 85 -4.58 -11.08 3.23
CA SER A 85 -5.79 -11.86 3.10
C SER A 85 -5.54 -13.15 2.31
N MET A 86 -6.16 -14.25 2.72
CA MET A 86 -6.12 -15.53 2.01
C MET A 86 -7.56 -15.99 1.74
N PRO A 87 -8.13 -15.67 0.57
CA PRO A 87 -9.55 -15.87 0.29
C PRO A 87 -10.04 -17.31 0.53
N ALA A 88 -9.21 -18.31 0.27
CA ALA A 88 -9.54 -19.72 0.51
C ALA A 88 -9.77 -20.08 1.99
N GLN A 89 -9.37 -19.21 2.92
CA GLN A 89 -9.45 -19.44 4.36
C GLN A 89 -10.32 -18.39 5.07
N GLU A 90 -10.91 -17.46 4.31
CA GLU A 90 -11.75 -16.36 4.84
C GLU A 90 -13.26 -16.68 4.80
N GLY A 91 -13.64 -17.79 4.15
CA GLY A 91 -15.01 -18.30 4.08
C GLY A 91 -15.75 -17.87 2.84
#